data_AF-A0A8S0FSG5-F1
#
_entry.id   AF-A0A8S0FSG5-F1
#
_cell.length_a   1.000
_cell.length_b   1.000
_cell.length_c   1.000
_cell.angle_alpha   90.00
_cell.angle_beta   90.00
_cell.angle_gamma   90.00
#
_symmetry.space_group_name_H-M   'P 1'
#
loop_
_entity.id
_entity.type
_entity.pdbx_description
1 polymer ?
#
loop_
_entity_poly.entity_id
_entity_poly.type
_entity_poly.pdbx_seq_one_letter_code
_entity_poly.pdbx_strand_id
1 'polypeptide(L)'
;MTREQYGEKFRQVQEYLHSGDCYQVNLAQRFHATYSGDEWQAFLQLNQANRAPFSAFLRLEQAAILSLSPERFILCDNGEIQTRPIKGTLPRLPDLLEDSKQAEKLANSTKDRAENLMIVDLMRNDIGRVEP
;
A
#
# COMPACT_ATOMS: atom_id res chain seq x y z
N MET A 1 -0.71 11.63 -16.25
CA MET A 1 -0.11 10.60 -17.12
C MET A 1 -1.22 10.02 -17.96
N THR A 2 -1.06 9.93 -19.28
CA THR A 2 -2.05 9.29 -20.15
C THR A 2 -1.93 7.76 -20.08
N ARG A 3 -2.93 7.05 -20.60
CA ARG A 3 -2.89 5.58 -20.70
C ARG A 3 -1.68 5.07 -21.48
N GLU A 4 -1.34 5.75 -22.58
CA GLU A 4 -0.20 5.41 -23.44
C GLU A 4 1.12 5.55 -22.68
N GLN A 5 1.31 6.69 -22.00
CA GLN A 5 2.47 6.94 -21.15
C GLN A 5 2.59 5.93 -20.00
N TYR A 6 1.49 5.54 -19.37
CA TYR A 6 1.50 4.49 -18.36
C TYR A 6 1.95 3.15 -18.97
N GLY A 7 1.45 2.82 -20.17
CA GLY A 7 1.81 1.61 -20.89
C GLY A 7 3.29 1.55 -21.29
N GLU A 8 3.88 2.67 -21.68
CA GLU A 8 5.32 2.79 -21.94
C GLU A 8 6.14 2.52 -20.69
N LYS A 9 5.82 3.19 -19.57
CA LYS A 9 6.51 2.95 -18.30
C LYS A 9 6.33 1.51 -17.81
N PHE A 10 5.16 0.93 -18.00
CA PHE A 10 4.92 -0.46 -17.66
C PHE A 10 5.83 -1.41 -18.44
N ARG A 11 5.98 -1.21 -19.75
CA ARG A 11 6.91 -2.02 -20.57
C ARG A 11 8.35 -1.88 -20.10
N GLN A 12 8.79 -0.66 -19.81
CA GLN A 12 10.13 -0.42 -19.27
C GLN A 12 10.35 -1.14 -17.93
N VAL A 13 9.35 -1.13 -17.04
CA VAL A 13 9.41 -1.91 -15.79
C VAL A 13 9.54 -3.41 -16.06
N GLN A 14 8.80 -3.95 -17.04
CA GLN A 14 8.95 -5.37 -17.41
C GLN A 14 10.35 -5.68 -17.93
N GLU A 15 10.95 -4.80 -18.73
CA GLU A 15 12.33 -4.96 -19.21
C GLU A 15 13.33 -5.03 -18.05
N TYR A 16 13.22 -4.16 -17.05
CA TYR A 16 14.07 -4.20 -15.84
C TYR A 16 13.88 -5.47 -15.00
N LEU A 17 12.66 -6.02 -14.96
CA LEU A 17 12.40 -7.28 -14.28
C LEU A 17 13.02 -8.46 -15.04
N HIS A 18 12.97 -8.45 -16.38
CA HIS A 18 13.52 -9.51 -17.22
C HIS A 18 15.05 -9.49 -17.31
N SER A 19 15.68 -8.31 -17.26
CA SER A 19 17.14 -8.16 -17.21
C SER A 19 17.72 -8.55 -15.85
N GLY A 20 16.90 -8.64 -14.81
CA GLY A 20 17.32 -8.91 -13.44
C GLY A 20 17.82 -7.67 -12.70
N ASP A 21 17.55 -6.46 -13.21
CA ASP A 21 17.96 -5.19 -12.59
C ASP A 21 17.18 -4.92 -11.28
N CYS A 22 15.97 -5.46 -11.16
CA CYS A 22 15.17 -5.39 -9.94
C CYS A 22 14.25 -6.62 -9.79
N TYR A 23 13.82 -6.90 -8.56
CA TYR A 23 12.87 -7.98 -8.27
C TYR A 23 11.41 -7.53 -8.32
N GLN A 24 11.13 -6.28 -7.95
CA GLN A 24 9.79 -5.70 -7.93
C GLN A 24 9.84 -4.18 -8.06
N VAL A 25 8.87 -3.62 -8.78
CA VAL A 25 8.66 -2.17 -8.89
C VAL A 25 7.19 -1.85 -8.59
N ASN A 26 6.96 -0.87 -7.72
CA ASN A 26 5.63 -0.31 -7.51
C ASN A 26 5.39 0.87 -8.48
N LEU A 27 4.77 0.61 -9.63
CA LEU A 27 4.43 1.64 -10.59
C LEU A 27 3.13 2.36 -10.18
N ALA A 28 3.26 3.54 -9.57
CA ALA A 28 2.13 4.37 -9.16
C ALA A 28 1.95 5.61 -10.05
N GLN A 29 0.73 6.15 -10.08
CA GLN A 29 0.42 7.40 -10.76
C GLN A 29 -0.26 8.40 -9.83
N ARG A 30 0.10 9.68 -9.98
CA ARG A 30 -0.52 10.77 -9.25
C ARG A 30 -1.68 11.35 -10.05
N PHE A 31 -2.82 11.51 -9.40
CA PHE A 31 -3.94 12.31 -9.89
C PHE A 31 -3.95 13.67 -9.21
N HIS A 32 -4.44 14.68 -9.93
CA HIS A 32 -4.63 16.02 -9.41
C HIS A 32 -6.01 16.51 -9.85
N ALA A 33 -6.69 17.21 -8.96
CA ALA A 33 -7.97 17.84 -9.20
C ALA A 33 -8.06 19.10 -8.32
N THR A 34 -8.84 20.07 -8.77
CA THR A 34 -9.27 21.17 -7.91
C THR A 34 -10.42 20.68 -7.02
N TYR A 35 -10.58 21.29 -5.84
CA TYR A 35 -11.68 21.00 -4.94
C TYR A 35 -12.16 22.29 -4.27
N SER A 36 -13.32 22.22 -3.62
CA SER A 36 -13.84 23.26 -2.74
C SER A 36 -14.50 22.62 -1.53
N GLY A 37 -14.59 23.34 -0.42
CA GLY A 37 -15.14 22.83 0.84
C GLY A 37 -14.08 22.62 1.91
N ASP A 38 -14.49 21.99 3.01
CA ASP A 38 -13.65 21.76 4.19
C ASP A 38 -12.98 20.39 4.16
N GLU A 39 -11.66 20.39 4.34
CA GLU A 39 -10.84 19.19 4.24
C GLU A 39 -10.99 18.28 5.46
N TRP A 40 -11.41 18.81 6.62
CA TRP A 40 -11.71 17.99 7.78
C TRP A 40 -12.99 17.17 7.58
N GLN A 41 -14.05 17.76 7.03
CA GLN A 41 -15.24 17.02 6.62
C GLN A 41 -14.92 15.96 5.56
N ALA A 42 -14.08 16.30 4.57
CA ALA A 42 -13.61 15.33 3.57
C ALA A 42 -12.88 14.15 4.24
N PHE A 43 -12.00 14.42 5.21
CA PHE A 43 -11.31 13.38 5.95
C PHE A 43 -12.27 12.46 6.71
N LEU A 44 -13.26 13.01 7.43
CA LEU A 44 -14.22 12.20 8.19
C LEU A 44 -15.01 11.26 7.27
N GLN A 45 -15.50 11.76 6.13
CA GLN A 45 -16.22 10.96 5.14
C GLN A 45 -15.33 9.86 4.57
N LEU A 46 -14.11 10.20 4.15
CA LEU A 46 -13.15 9.24 3.60
C LEU A 46 -12.74 8.18 4.62
N ASN A 47 -12.51 8.58 5.87
CA ASN A 47 -12.13 7.65 6.93
C ASN A 47 -13.28 6.70 7.29
N GLN A 48 -14.53 7.17 7.31
CA GLN A 48 -15.70 6.32 7.55
C GLN A 48 -15.87 5.26 6.44
N ALA A 49 -15.58 5.63 5.19
CA ALA A 49 -15.68 4.74 4.04
C ALA A 49 -14.54 3.71 3.95
N ASN A 50 -13.29 4.13 4.22
CA ASN A 50 -12.11 3.27 4.04
C ASN A 50 -11.73 2.49 5.31
N ARG A 51 -12.01 3.06 6.50
CA ARG A 51 -11.72 2.48 7.83
C ARG A 51 -10.26 2.01 7.99
N ALA A 52 -9.33 2.77 7.42
CA ALA A 52 -7.91 2.45 7.49
C ALA A 52 -7.39 2.64 8.94
N PRO A 53 -6.64 1.67 9.51
CA PRO A 53 -6.24 1.69 10.92
C PRO A 53 -5.19 2.75 11.26
N PHE A 54 -4.47 3.26 10.25
CA PHE A 54 -3.43 4.29 10.42
C PHE A 54 -3.79 5.59 9.71
N SER A 55 -5.09 5.90 9.64
CA SER A 55 -5.57 7.18 9.11
C SER A 55 -5.05 8.35 9.94
N ALA A 56 -4.70 9.45 9.26
CA ALA A 56 -4.25 10.67 9.91
C ALA A 56 -4.71 11.90 9.13
N PHE A 57 -5.05 12.95 9.86
CA PHE A 57 -5.30 14.28 9.31
C PHE A 57 -4.27 15.26 9.86
N LEU A 58 -3.56 15.95 8.98
CA LEU A 58 -2.63 17.00 9.35
C LEU A 58 -3.01 18.29 8.65
N ARG A 59 -3.25 19.34 9.43
CA ARG A 59 -3.42 20.70 8.93
C ARG A 59 -2.07 21.40 9.00
N LEU A 60 -1.57 21.86 7.86
CA LEU A 60 -0.37 22.67 7.72
C LEU A 60 -0.77 24.09 7.32
N GLU A 61 0.16 25.04 7.41
CA GLU A 61 -0.11 26.44 7.06
C GLU A 61 -0.59 26.63 5.62
N GLN A 62 -0.10 25.82 4.69
CA GLN A 62 -0.34 25.97 3.24
C GLN A 62 -1.00 24.73 2.61
N ALA A 63 -1.34 23.72 3.41
CA ALA A 63 -1.85 22.44 2.90
C ALA A 63 -2.60 21.65 3.98
N ALA A 64 -3.33 20.64 3.53
CA ALA A 64 -3.83 19.57 4.39
C ALA A 64 -3.34 18.22 3.86
N ILE A 65 -3.00 17.30 4.77
CA ILE A 65 -2.71 15.91 4.47
C ILE A 65 -3.84 15.06 5.03
N LEU A 66 -4.51 14.34 4.13
CA LEU A 66 -5.55 13.37 4.44
C LEU A 66 -4.98 11.99 4.11
N SER A 67 -4.48 11.29 5.14
CA SER A 67 -3.92 9.95 4.99
C SER A 67 -4.93 8.90 5.41
N LEU A 68 -5.08 7.86 4.59
CA LEU A 68 -5.91 6.69 4.85
C LEU A 68 -5.02 5.44 4.79
N SER A 69 -3.94 5.43 5.58
CA SER A 69 -2.90 4.39 5.46
C SER A 69 -3.40 3.02 5.94
N PRO A 70 -3.42 1.99 5.07
CA PRO A 70 -3.82 0.64 5.47
C PRO A 70 -2.70 -0.10 6.21
N GLU A 71 -1.45 0.36 6.05
CA GLU A 71 -0.25 -0.38 6.44
C GLU A 71 0.57 0.41 7.46
N ARG A 72 1.17 -0.32 8.41
CA ARG A 72 2.16 0.25 9.31
C ARG A 72 3.52 0.16 8.65
N PHE A 73 4.14 1.31 8.42
CA PHE A 73 5.54 1.36 8.03
C PHE A 73 6.43 0.83 9.16
N ILE A 74 6.56 1.55 10.27
CA ILE A 74 7.38 1.16 11.44
C ILE A 74 6.71 1.69 12.72
N LEU A 75 6.76 0.91 13.80
CA LEU A 75 6.56 1.33 15.19
C LEU A 75 7.83 0.98 15.96
N CYS A 76 8.40 1.93 16.69
CA CYS A 76 9.47 1.69 17.65
C CYS A 76 8.93 2.02 19.04
N ASP A 77 8.84 1.02 19.92
CA ASP A 77 8.30 1.20 21.26
C ASP A 77 9.02 0.27 22.24
N ASN A 78 9.47 0.82 23.39
CA ASN A 78 10.15 0.08 24.46
C ASN A 78 11.31 -0.84 24.01
N GLY A 79 12.07 -0.42 23.00
CA GLY A 79 13.18 -1.21 22.44
C GLY A 79 12.75 -2.30 21.44
N GLU A 80 11.46 -2.41 21.14
CA GLU A 80 10.93 -3.29 20.09
C GLU A 80 10.65 -2.49 18.81
N ILE A 81 10.98 -3.09 17.66
CA ILE A 81 10.66 -2.55 16.34
C ILE A 81 9.62 -3.46 15.69
N GLN A 82 8.48 -2.89 15.26
CA GLN A 82 7.41 -3.60 14.56
C GLN A 82 7.09 -2.94 13.21
N THR A 83 7.11 -3.74 12.16
CA THR A 83 6.53 -3.41 10.83
C THR A 83 5.44 -4.42 10.48
N ARG A 84 4.52 -4.07 9.59
CA ARG A 84 3.43 -4.96 9.15
C ARG A 84 3.22 -4.86 7.64
N PRO A 85 4.17 -5.35 6.81
CA PRO A 85 4.07 -5.23 5.37
C PRO A 85 2.89 -6.02 4.80
N ILE A 86 2.19 -5.45 3.82
CA ILE A 86 1.06 -6.08 3.15
C ILE A 86 1.41 -6.31 1.66
N LYS A 87 1.26 -7.55 1.19
CA LYS A 87 1.29 -7.91 -0.23
C LYS A 87 0.24 -8.97 -0.51
N GLY A 88 -0.28 -8.95 -1.73
CA GLY A 88 -1.50 -9.66 -2.10
C GLY A 88 -2.74 -8.82 -1.78
N THR A 89 -3.59 -8.60 -2.76
CA THR A 89 -4.82 -7.81 -2.59
C THR A 89 -5.89 -8.35 -3.52
N LEU A 90 -7.07 -8.61 -2.95
CA LEU A 90 -8.29 -8.88 -3.70
C LEU A 90 -9.39 -7.92 -3.23
N PRO A 91 -10.31 -7.52 -4.13
CA PRO A 91 -11.43 -6.67 -3.76
C PRO A 91 -12.38 -7.42 -2.82
N ARG A 92 -12.99 -6.69 -1.89
CA ARG A 92 -14.11 -7.21 -1.10
C ARG A 92 -15.33 -7.41 -1.98
N LEU A 93 -16.13 -8.44 -1.70
CA LEU A 93 -17.40 -8.70 -2.38
C LEU A 93 -18.61 -8.38 -1.48
N PRO A 94 -19.76 -7.98 -2.07
CA PRO A 94 -20.98 -7.73 -1.30
C PRO A 94 -21.57 -9.00 -0.67
N ASP A 95 -21.44 -10.15 -1.34
CA ASP A 95 -21.89 -11.44 -0.82
C ASP A 95 -20.84 -12.04 0.12
N LEU A 96 -21.25 -12.36 1.35
CA LEU A 96 -20.34 -12.82 2.41
C LEU A 96 -19.70 -14.17 2.09
N LEU A 97 -20.40 -15.06 1.41
CA LEU A 97 -19.87 -16.38 1.07
C LEU A 97 -18.80 -16.25 -0.02
N GLU A 98 -19.08 -15.47 -1.05
CA GLU A 98 -18.12 -15.21 -2.12
C GLU A 98 -16.91 -14.38 -1.63
N ASP A 99 -17.12 -13.44 -0.71
CA ASP A 99 -16.04 -12.68 -0.06
C ASP A 99 -15.12 -13.61 0.76
N SER A 100 -15.69 -14.56 1.50
CA SER A 100 -14.91 -15.59 2.22
C SER A 100 -14.10 -16.46 1.28
N LYS A 101 -14.69 -16.89 0.15
CA LYS A 101 -13.96 -17.65 -0.88
C LYS A 101 -12.82 -16.84 -1.50
N GLN A 102 -12.99 -15.52 -1.69
CA GLN A 102 -11.89 -14.67 -2.14
C GLN A 102 -10.76 -14.59 -1.12
N ALA A 103 -11.08 -14.47 0.17
CA ALA A 103 -10.07 -14.47 1.23
C ALA A 103 -9.28 -15.79 1.25
N GLU A 104 -9.97 -16.94 1.16
CA GLU A 104 -9.33 -18.25 1.07
C GLU A 104 -8.47 -18.39 -0.19
N LYS A 105 -8.95 -17.87 -1.33
CA LYS A 105 -8.19 -17.85 -2.58
C LYS A 105 -6.89 -17.05 -2.45
N LEU A 106 -6.95 -15.87 -1.83
CA LEU A 106 -5.77 -15.04 -1.61
C LEU A 106 -4.78 -15.73 -0.66
N ALA A 107 -5.27 -16.29 0.44
CA ALA A 107 -4.44 -17.02 1.41
C ALA A 107 -3.72 -18.23 0.80
N ASN A 108 -4.38 -18.91 -0.16
CA ASN A 108 -3.82 -20.08 -0.84
C ASN A 108 -3.00 -19.75 -2.10
N SER A 109 -2.91 -18.48 -2.50
CA SER A 109 -2.15 -18.07 -3.67
C SER A 109 -0.64 -18.20 -3.42
N THR A 110 0.00 -19.11 -4.16
CA THR A 110 1.46 -19.31 -4.09
C THR A 110 2.22 -18.07 -4.53
N LYS A 111 1.70 -17.34 -5.53
CA LYS A 111 2.28 -16.08 -6.00
C LYS A 111 2.23 -15.01 -4.90
N ASP A 112 1.04 -14.73 -4.37
CA ASP A 112 0.88 -13.65 -3.38
C ASP A 112 1.67 -13.95 -2.10
N ARG A 113 1.72 -15.24 -1.70
CA ARG A 113 2.55 -15.67 -0.57
C ARG A 113 4.04 -15.47 -0.83
N ALA A 114 4.52 -15.74 -2.04
CA ALA A 114 5.93 -15.51 -2.40
C ALA A 114 6.28 -14.01 -2.38
N GLU A 115 5.42 -13.15 -2.93
CA GLU A 115 5.59 -11.69 -2.87
C GLU A 115 5.54 -11.17 -1.42
N ASN A 116 4.64 -11.71 -0.59
CA ASN A 116 4.56 -11.34 0.83
C ASN A 116 5.80 -11.77 1.62
N LEU A 117 6.29 -12.99 1.39
CA LEU A 117 7.51 -13.46 2.04
C LEU A 117 8.72 -12.61 1.64
N MET A 118 8.85 -12.27 0.35
CA MET A 118 9.92 -11.42 -0.15
C MET A 118 9.95 -10.05 0.54
N ILE A 119 8.80 -9.38 0.71
CA ILE A 119 8.78 -8.08 1.40
C ILE A 119 9.05 -8.23 2.90
N VAL A 120 8.58 -9.30 3.52
CA VAL A 120 8.87 -9.58 4.93
C VAL A 120 10.37 -9.76 5.13
N ASP A 121 11.03 -10.54 4.28
CA ASP A 121 12.48 -10.75 4.37
C ASP A 121 13.28 -9.48 4.10
N LEU A 122 12.84 -8.63 3.15
CA LEU A 122 13.44 -7.31 2.93
C LEU A 122 13.34 -6.44 4.19
N MET A 123 12.16 -6.33 4.79
CA MET A 123 11.97 -5.53 5.99
C MET A 123 12.75 -6.09 7.19
N ARG A 124 12.84 -7.42 7.33
CA ARG A 124 13.69 -8.06 8.34
C ARG A 124 15.16 -7.74 8.14
N ASN A 125 15.64 -7.73 6.90
CA ASN A 125 17.02 -7.32 6.60
C ASN A 125 17.27 -5.87 6.99
N ASP A 126 16.35 -4.97 6.65
CA ASP A 126 16.49 -3.54 6.96
C ASP A 126 16.47 -3.27 8.47
N ILE A 127 15.58 -3.92 9.21
CA ILE A 127 15.53 -3.83 10.68
C ILE A 127 16.80 -4.42 11.31
N GLY A 128 17.24 -5.60 10.86
CA GLY A 128 18.43 -6.27 11.40
C GLY A 128 19.75 -5.50 11.20
N ARG A 129 19.78 -4.46 10.36
CA ARG A 129 20.94 -3.56 10.22
C ARG A 129 21.05 -2.52 11.33
N VAL A 130 19.96 -2.27 12.05
CA VAL A 130 19.88 -1.23 13.10
C VAL A 130 19.53 -1.81 14.47
N GLU A 131 19.22 -3.11 14.56
CA GLU A 131 19.14 -3.81 15.83
C GLU A 131 20.54 -3.93 16.48
N PRO A 132 20.66 -3.66 17.79
CA PRO A 132 21.92 -3.72 18.52
C PRO A 132 22.48 -5.15 18.68
#